data_AF-A0A9D5IT76-F1
#
_entry.id   AF-A0A9D5IT76-F1
#
_cell.length_a   1.000
_cell.length_b   1.000
_cell.length_c   1.000
_cell.angle_alpha   90.00
_cell.angle_beta   90.00
_cell.angle_gamma   90.00
#
_symmetry.space_group_name_H-M   'P 1'
#
loop_
_entity.id
_entity.type
_entity.pdbx_description
1 polymer ?
#
loop_
_entity_poly.entity_id
_entity_poly.type
_entity_poly.pdbx_seq_one_letter_code
_entity_poly.pdbx_strand_id
1 'polypeptide(L)'
;MPSKTSLFVLTSLLFLPPAGAATSLHRCEAPDGSITFTSMSCANGEKLSVQEVHPYLPRSVVAIMPEHNHEEISGMKNTGREPGIVDHTQDKCGNLIDARQRREAIINRRVIAGMSQQDVESALGKPDKVNIRTSTTSYRYDLKRGRSAQVDFDERGCVKAKAKSRTAKSPR
;
A
#
# COMPACT_ATOMS: atom_id res chain seq x y z
N MET A 1 28.23 -58.56 -19.26
CA MET A 1 28.17 -57.45 -20.24
C MET A 1 26.75 -56.89 -20.21
N PRO A 2 26.51 -55.67 -19.70
CA PRO A 2 25.16 -55.12 -19.67
C PRO A 2 24.69 -54.84 -21.10
N SER A 3 23.52 -55.38 -21.44
CA SER A 3 22.96 -55.35 -22.78
C SER A 3 22.72 -53.91 -23.24
N LYS A 4 23.24 -53.54 -24.41
CA LYS A 4 23.09 -52.22 -25.04
C LYS A 4 21.63 -51.76 -25.12
N THR A 5 20.68 -52.68 -25.19
CA THR A 5 19.23 -52.40 -25.15
C THR A 5 18.76 -51.78 -23.84
N SER A 6 19.37 -52.12 -22.70
CA SER A 6 19.03 -51.53 -21.40
C SER A 6 19.43 -50.05 -21.32
N LEU A 7 20.50 -49.67 -22.02
CA LEU A 7 21.01 -48.29 -22.06
C LEU A 7 20.10 -47.37 -22.89
N PHE A 8 19.56 -47.87 -24.00
CA PHE A 8 18.62 -47.10 -24.84
C PHE A 8 17.26 -46.86 -24.17
N VAL A 9 16.75 -47.82 -23.42
CA VAL A 9 15.50 -47.66 -22.65
C VAL A 9 15.65 -46.61 -21.55
N LEU A 10 16.81 -46.59 -20.89
CA LEU A 10 17.11 -45.64 -19.81
C LEU A 10 17.20 -44.19 -20.33
N THR A 11 17.73 -44.00 -21.54
CA THR A 11 17.76 -42.68 -22.18
C THR A 11 16.37 -42.18 -22.61
N SER A 12 15.43 -43.05 -22.97
CA SER A 12 14.08 -42.62 -23.37
C SER A 12 13.24 -42.13 -22.19
N LEU A 13 13.48 -42.64 -20.97
CA LEU A 13 12.77 -42.22 -19.77
C LEU A 13 13.12 -40.79 -19.32
N LEU A 14 14.32 -40.32 -19.64
CA LEU A 14 14.80 -38.96 -19.29
C LEU A 14 14.21 -37.85 -20.16
N PHE A 15 13.59 -38.19 -21.28
CA PHE A 15 12.93 -37.22 -22.18
C PHE A 15 11.42 -37.07 -21.90
N LEU A 16 10.88 -37.71 -20.86
CA LEU A 16 9.49 -37.48 -20.48
C LEU A 16 9.40 -36.11 -19.79
N PRO A 17 8.74 -35.10 -20.39
CA PRO A 17 8.60 -33.80 -19.75
C PRO A 17 7.87 -34.00 -18.42
N PRO A 18 8.31 -33.34 -17.33
CA PRO A 18 7.56 -33.36 -16.08
C PRO A 18 6.19 -32.79 -16.39
N ALA A 19 5.15 -33.62 -16.31
CA ALA A 19 3.77 -33.16 -16.40
C ALA A 19 3.57 -32.21 -15.21
N GLY A 20 3.72 -30.90 -15.45
CA GLY A 20 3.22 -29.90 -14.55
C GLY A 20 1.76 -30.23 -14.28
N ALA A 21 1.37 -30.25 -13.01
CA ALA A 21 0.01 -30.59 -12.60
C ALA A 21 -0.96 -29.45 -12.96
N ALA A 22 -1.05 -29.09 -14.24
CA ALA A 22 -2.07 -28.22 -14.77
C ALA A 22 -3.38 -29.03 -14.74
N THR A 23 -4.26 -28.68 -13.81
CA THR A 23 -5.61 -29.26 -13.74
C THR A 23 -6.53 -28.37 -14.55
N SER A 24 -7.06 -28.89 -15.66
CA SER A 24 -8.09 -28.21 -16.44
C SER A 24 -9.43 -28.29 -15.70
N LEU A 25 -10.03 -27.14 -15.38
CA LEU A 25 -11.41 -27.04 -14.91
C LEU A 25 -12.30 -26.49 -16.01
N HIS A 26 -13.53 -26.97 -16.08
CA HIS A 26 -14.56 -26.48 -16.97
C HIS A 26 -15.39 -25.43 -16.22
N ARG A 27 -15.35 -24.17 -16.68
CA ARG A 27 -16.27 -23.11 -16.27
C ARG A 27 -17.54 -23.24 -17.12
N CYS A 28 -18.64 -23.59 -16.48
CA CYS A 28 -19.94 -23.77 -17.12
C CYS A 28 -20.83 -22.59 -16.75
N GLU A 29 -21.33 -21.88 -17.75
CA GLU A 29 -22.24 -20.74 -17.58
C GLU A 29 -23.63 -21.12 -18.11
N ALA A 30 -24.60 -21.16 -17.21
CA ALA A 30 -25.98 -21.50 -17.50
C ALA A 30 -26.76 -20.29 -18.08
N PRO A 31 -27.91 -20.51 -18.75
CA PRO A 31 -28.68 -19.43 -19.37
C PRO A 31 -29.27 -18.42 -18.37
N ASP A 32 -29.33 -18.78 -17.09
CA ASP A 32 -29.72 -17.90 -15.97
C ASP A 32 -28.53 -17.05 -15.45
N GLY A 33 -27.33 -17.24 -16.00
CA GLY A 33 -26.10 -16.56 -15.59
C GLY A 33 -25.39 -17.21 -14.41
N SER A 34 -25.86 -18.37 -13.91
CA SER A 34 -25.15 -19.10 -12.85
C SER A 34 -23.88 -19.75 -13.40
N ILE A 35 -22.79 -19.71 -12.62
CA ILE A 35 -21.46 -20.18 -13.01
C ILE A 35 -21.05 -21.33 -12.09
N THR A 36 -20.73 -22.47 -12.67
CA THR A 36 -20.24 -23.65 -11.95
C THR A 36 -18.88 -24.09 -12.49
N PHE A 37 -17.99 -24.54 -11.60
CA PHE A 37 -16.70 -25.12 -11.98
C PHE A 37 -16.72 -26.63 -11.74
N THR A 38 -16.38 -27.40 -12.78
CA THR A 38 -16.40 -28.87 -12.73
C THR A 38 -15.20 -29.46 -13.45
N SER A 39 -14.71 -30.62 -13.01
CA SER A 39 -13.64 -31.36 -13.66
C SER A 39 -14.13 -32.36 -14.71
N MET A 40 -15.45 -32.61 -14.79
CA MET A 40 -15.99 -33.74 -15.57
C MET A 40 -16.63 -33.32 -16.91
N SER A 41 -17.35 -32.20 -16.99
CA SER A 41 -17.91 -31.55 -18.21
C SER A 41 -19.13 -30.69 -17.83
N CYS A 42 -19.56 -29.79 -18.72
CA CYS A 42 -20.78 -28.97 -18.54
C CYS A 42 -22.05 -29.70 -18.97
N ALA A 43 -23.20 -29.28 -18.42
CA ALA A 43 -24.49 -29.81 -18.83
C ALA A 43 -24.90 -29.31 -20.23
N ASN A 44 -25.87 -30.00 -20.84
CA ASN A 44 -26.35 -29.67 -22.18
C ASN A 44 -26.99 -28.27 -22.21
N GLY A 45 -26.48 -27.39 -23.07
CA GLY A 45 -26.97 -26.02 -23.22
C GLY A 45 -26.24 -24.98 -22.36
N GLU A 46 -25.28 -25.39 -21.54
CA GLU A 46 -24.38 -24.46 -20.83
C GLU A 46 -23.21 -24.04 -21.72
N LYS A 47 -22.76 -22.79 -21.57
CA LYS A 47 -21.59 -22.29 -22.27
C LYS A 47 -20.33 -22.79 -21.54
N LEU A 48 -19.61 -23.69 -22.20
CA LEU A 48 -18.34 -24.23 -21.72
C LEU A 48 -17.19 -23.24 -21.98
N SER A 49 -16.40 -22.97 -20.95
CA SER A 49 -15.10 -22.31 -21.03
C SER A 49 -14.06 -23.13 -20.26
N VAL A 50 -13.03 -23.61 -20.93
CA VAL A 50 -11.95 -24.37 -20.26
C VAL A 50 -10.99 -23.39 -19.58
N GLN A 51 -10.70 -23.63 -18.30
CA GLN A 51 -9.81 -22.83 -17.49
C GLN A 51 -8.67 -23.69 -16.97
N GLU A 52 -7.44 -23.35 -17.36
CA GLU A 52 -6.25 -24.01 -16.86
C GLU A 52 -5.91 -23.46 -15.47
N VAL A 53 -5.89 -24.33 -14.46
CA VAL A 53 -5.59 -23.95 -13.08
C VAL A 53 -4.29 -24.59 -12.63
N HIS A 54 -3.45 -23.77 -12.02
CA HIS A 54 -2.17 -24.17 -11.45
C HIS A 54 -2.31 -24.25 -9.92
N PRO A 55 -2.63 -25.44 -9.36
CA PRO A 55 -2.74 -25.59 -7.91
C PRO A 55 -1.39 -25.31 -7.24
N TYR A 56 -1.39 -24.44 -6.24
CA TYR A 56 -0.18 -24.12 -5.47
C TYR A 56 0.26 -25.32 -4.63
N LEU A 57 1.58 -25.55 -4.56
CA LEU A 57 2.13 -26.62 -3.74
C LEU A 57 1.96 -26.29 -2.24
N PRO A 58 1.51 -27.22 -1.38
CA PRO A 58 1.13 -26.97 0.02
C PRO A 58 2.28 -26.51 0.94
N ARG A 59 3.52 -26.36 0.44
CA ARG A 59 4.69 -25.88 1.19
C ARG A 59 5.29 -24.58 0.62
N SER A 60 4.79 -24.04 -0.48
CA SER A 60 5.31 -22.80 -1.05
C SER A 60 4.52 -21.60 -0.53
N VAL A 61 5.14 -20.79 0.33
CA VAL A 61 4.64 -19.46 0.71
C VAL A 61 4.93 -18.52 -0.45
N VAL A 62 4.17 -18.63 -1.55
CA VAL A 62 4.20 -17.66 -2.62
C VAL A 62 3.27 -16.53 -2.21
N ALA A 63 3.81 -15.31 -2.11
CA ALA A 63 3.01 -14.12 -1.91
C ALA A 63 1.93 -14.07 -2.99
N ILE A 64 0.67 -13.92 -2.59
CA ILE A 64 -0.47 -13.76 -3.50
C ILE A 64 -0.36 -12.36 -4.10
N MET A 65 0.54 -12.20 -5.07
CA MET A 65 0.57 -11.07 -5.98
C MET A 65 0.59 -11.69 -7.37
N PRO A 66 -0.49 -11.59 -8.15
CA PRO A 66 -0.42 -11.96 -9.56
C PRO A 66 0.63 -11.09 -10.21
N GLU A 67 1.59 -11.72 -10.89
CA GLU A 67 2.59 -11.03 -11.71
C GLU A 67 1.84 -10.14 -12.69
N HIS A 68 2.05 -8.82 -12.61
CA HIS A 68 1.40 -7.87 -13.48
C HIS A 68 2.05 -8.00 -14.87
N ASN A 69 1.43 -8.77 -15.77
CA ASN A 69 1.83 -8.78 -17.19
C ASN A 69 1.54 -7.39 -17.76
N HIS A 70 2.58 -6.54 -17.80
CA HIS A 70 2.49 -5.19 -18.33
C HIS A 70 2.20 -5.13 -19.84
N GLU A 71 2.23 -6.27 -20.56
CA GLU A 71 2.04 -6.31 -22.00
C GLU A 71 0.57 -6.37 -22.45
N GLU A 72 -0.40 -6.77 -21.59
CA GLU A 72 -1.82 -6.84 -21.99
C GLU A 72 -2.62 -5.54 -21.80
N ILE A 73 -2.04 -4.50 -21.18
CA ILE A 73 -2.77 -3.25 -20.88
C ILE A 73 -2.83 -2.30 -22.08
N SER A 74 -2.24 -2.63 -23.24
CA SER A 74 -2.26 -1.75 -24.41
C SER A 74 -3.64 -1.65 -25.11
N GLY A 75 -4.63 -2.46 -24.73
CA GLY A 75 -5.94 -2.50 -25.40
C GLY A 75 -7.11 -1.88 -24.64
N MET A 76 -6.97 -1.54 -23.35
CA MET A 76 -8.08 -0.98 -22.59
C MET A 76 -8.09 0.53 -22.74
N LYS A 77 -8.87 1.01 -23.73
CA LYS A 77 -9.27 2.42 -23.80
C LYS A 77 -10.13 2.70 -22.57
N ASN A 78 -9.47 3.04 -21.46
CA ASN A 78 -10.08 3.59 -20.26
C ASN A 78 -10.86 4.83 -20.69
N THR A 79 -12.17 4.67 -20.93
CA THR A 79 -13.07 5.79 -21.08
C THR A 79 -13.18 6.46 -19.72
N GLY A 80 -12.28 7.41 -19.51
CA GLY A 80 -12.41 8.58 -18.64
C GLY A 80 -13.11 8.35 -17.31
N ARG A 81 -12.45 7.69 -16.36
CA ARG A 81 -12.45 8.30 -15.02
C ARG A 81 -11.34 9.31 -15.05
N GLU A 82 -11.72 10.58 -15.20
CA GLU A 82 -10.78 11.67 -14.94
C GLU A 82 -10.14 11.40 -13.57
N PRO A 83 -8.80 11.39 -13.47
CA PRO A 83 -8.15 11.40 -12.17
C PRO A 83 -8.76 12.58 -11.43
N GLY A 84 -9.47 12.32 -10.33
CA GLY A 84 -9.91 13.38 -9.45
C GLY A 84 -8.65 14.13 -9.04
N ILE A 85 -8.49 15.34 -9.59
CA ILE A 85 -7.43 16.25 -9.17
C ILE A 85 -7.80 16.59 -7.73
N VAL A 86 -7.24 15.84 -6.80
CA VAL A 86 -7.20 16.27 -5.40
C VAL A 86 -6.25 17.45 -5.45
N ASP A 87 -6.86 18.64 -5.45
CA ASP A 87 -6.15 19.90 -5.30
C ASP A 87 -5.20 19.73 -4.12
N HIS A 88 -3.90 19.64 -4.41
CA HIS A 88 -2.89 19.54 -3.39
C HIS A 88 -3.06 20.80 -2.55
N THR A 89 -3.57 20.65 -1.32
CA THR A 89 -3.78 21.76 -0.39
C THR A 89 -2.48 22.56 -0.35
N GLN A 90 -2.47 23.71 -1.04
CA GLN A 90 -1.26 24.50 -1.22
C GLN A 90 -0.63 24.72 0.14
N ASP A 91 0.69 24.56 0.21
CA ASP A 91 1.49 24.82 1.40
C ASP A 91 1.30 26.27 1.87
N LYS A 92 0.29 26.50 2.71
CA LYS A 92 -0.09 27.84 3.20
C LYS A 92 1.03 28.50 4.02
N CYS A 93 1.98 27.70 4.48
CA CYS A 93 3.07 28.10 5.35
C CYS A 93 4.33 28.58 4.63
N GLY A 94 4.30 28.64 3.30
CA GLY A 94 5.42 29.10 2.48
C GLY A 94 6.65 28.20 2.58
N ASN A 95 7.68 28.49 1.79
CA ASN A 95 8.95 27.74 1.78
C ASN A 95 9.83 28.04 3.02
N LEU A 96 9.24 28.15 4.21
CA LEU A 96 9.99 28.29 5.46
C LEU A 96 10.75 27.01 5.84
N ILE A 97 10.36 25.88 5.24
CA ILE A 97 10.97 24.57 5.42
C ILE A 97 11.15 23.87 4.07
N ASP A 98 12.29 23.22 3.88
CA ASP A 98 12.53 22.39 2.70
C ASP A 98 11.69 21.10 2.75
N ALA A 99 11.32 20.57 1.57
CA ALA A 99 10.49 19.37 1.46
C ALA A 99 11.16 18.14 2.11
N ARG A 100 12.49 18.01 2.00
CA ARG A 100 13.23 16.93 2.66
C ARG A 100 13.19 17.09 4.18
N GLN A 101 13.46 18.30 4.66
CA GLN A 101 13.43 18.61 6.09
C GLN A 101 12.03 18.39 6.70
N ARG A 102 10.96 18.71 5.95
CA ARG A 102 9.58 18.41 6.34
C ARG A 102 9.36 16.91 6.51
N ARG A 103 9.73 16.11 5.51
CA ARG A 103 9.57 14.63 5.56
C ARG A 103 10.38 14.02 6.71
N GLU A 104 11.62 14.43 6.89
CA GLU A 104 12.47 13.94 7.98
C GLU A 104 11.88 14.28 9.35
N ALA A 105 11.32 15.47 9.53
CA ALA A 105 10.71 15.88 10.79
C ALA A 105 9.41 15.10 11.08
N ILE A 106 8.58 14.82 10.06
CA ILE A 106 7.39 13.97 10.20
C ILE A 106 7.80 12.55 10.63
N ILE A 107 8.76 11.94 9.92
CA ILE A 107 9.24 10.58 10.21
C ILE A 107 9.81 10.49 11.63
N ASN A 108 10.60 11.50 12.03
CA ASN A 108 11.22 11.54 13.35
C ASN A 108 10.27 12.02 14.47
N ARG A 109 8.99 12.28 14.17
CA ARG A 109 8.00 12.82 15.12
C ARG A 109 8.45 14.11 15.81
N ARG A 110 9.10 15.00 15.06
CA ARG A 110 9.60 16.29 15.53
C ARG A 110 8.82 17.43 14.89
N VAL A 111 8.51 18.44 15.69
CA VAL A 111 7.81 19.64 15.24
C VAL A 111 8.83 20.76 15.02
N ILE A 112 8.82 21.35 13.83
CA ILE A 112 9.71 22.46 13.42
C ILE A 112 8.84 23.67 13.07
N ALA A 113 9.37 24.87 13.23
CA ALA A 113 8.73 26.11 12.78
C ALA A 113 8.42 26.04 11.27
N GLY A 114 7.26 26.54 10.85
CA GLY A 114 6.84 26.51 9.45
C GLY A 114 6.12 25.24 9.00
N MET A 115 5.93 24.24 9.88
CA MET A 115 5.03 23.11 9.61
C MET A 115 3.57 23.56 9.59
N SER A 116 2.74 22.91 8.77
CA SER A 116 1.29 23.10 8.79
C SER A 116 0.63 22.31 9.94
N GLN A 117 -0.61 22.66 10.30
CA GLN A 117 -1.42 21.87 11.24
C GLN A 117 -1.52 20.40 10.82
N GLN A 118 -1.73 20.13 9.54
CA GLN A 118 -1.85 18.78 9.00
C GLN A 118 -0.53 17.99 9.14
N ASP A 119 0.62 18.63 8.92
CA ASP A 119 1.92 17.98 9.09
C ASP A 119 2.17 17.61 10.56
N VAL A 120 1.78 18.50 11.49
CA VAL A 120 1.90 18.23 12.93
C VAL A 120 0.98 17.09 13.34
N GLU A 121 -0.26 17.07 12.84
CA GLU A 121 -1.20 15.98 13.08
C GLU A 121 -0.72 14.65 12.45
N SER A 122 -0.03 14.70 11.32
CA SER A 122 0.56 13.51 10.69
C SER A 122 1.77 12.98 11.47
N ALA A 123 2.55 13.87 12.09
CA ALA A 123 3.74 13.51 12.86
C ALA A 123 3.42 13.02 14.28
N LEU A 124 2.47 13.66 14.96
CA LEU A 124 2.13 13.41 16.38
C LEU A 124 0.79 12.72 16.58
N GLY A 125 -0.09 12.70 15.57
CA GLY A 125 -1.48 12.24 15.69
C GLY A 125 -2.43 13.38 16.05
N LYS A 126 -3.65 13.00 16.45
CA LYS A 126 -4.68 13.96 16.86
C LYS A 126 -4.30 14.63 18.20
N PRO A 127 -4.53 15.94 18.35
CA PRO A 127 -4.31 16.63 19.62
C PRO A 127 -5.36 16.22 20.67
N ASP A 128 -4.96 16.20 21.94
CA ASP A 128 -5.85 15.92 23.06
C ASP A 128 -6.72 17.14 23.40
N LYS A 129 -6.13 18.34 23.27
CA LYS A 129 -6.84 19.60 23.49
C LYS A 129 -6.46 20.64 22.47
N VAL A 130 -7.48 21.31 21.94
CA VAL A 130 -7.34 22.40 20.98
C VAL A 130 -7.88 23.67 21.61
N ASN A 131 -7.06 24.72 21.62
CA ASN A 131 -7.44 26.05 22.09
C ASN A 131 -7.34 27.04 20.92
N ILE A 132 -8.48 27.50 20.42
CA ILE A 132 -8.55 28.46 19.32
C ILE A 132 -8.88 29.81 19.92
N ARG A 133 -7.95 30.77 19.75
CA ARG A 133 -8.18 32.19 19.99
C ARG A 133 -8.17 32.90 18.65
N THR A 134 -8.81 34.08 18.58
CA THR A 134 -9.07 34.84 17.34
C THR A 134 -7.86 34.96 16.39
N SER A 135 -6.63 34.99 16.91
CA SER A 135 -5.38 35.07 16.15
C SER A 135 -4.35 33.97 16.45
N THR A 136 -4.66 33.02 17.34
CA THR A 136 -3.72 31.96 17.73
C THR A 136 -4.44 30.66 18.03
N THR A 137 -4.06 29.60 17.32
CA THR A 137 -4.49 28.23 17.64
C THR A 137 -3.37 27.52 18.37
N SER A 138 -3.67 26.86 19.49
CA SER A 138 -2.71 26.08 20.26
C SER A 138 -3.21 24.65 20.41
N TYR A 139 -2.39 23.68 20.00
CA TYR A 139 -2.63 22.26 20.20
C TYR A 139 -1.83 21.76 21.40
N ARG A 140 -2.46 20.94 22.22
CA ARG A 140 -1.84 20.27 23.35
C ARG A 140 -1.90 18.76 23.15
N TYR A 141 -0.76 18.13 23.35
CA TYR A 141 -0.55 16.69 23.31
C TYR A 141 -0.05 16.24 24.68
N ASP A 142 -0.78 15.34 25.32
CA ASP A 142 -0.44 14.74 26.60
C ASP A 142 0.13 13.34 26.32
N LEU A 143 1.46 13.23 26.36
CA LEU A 143 2.14 11.96 26.12
C LEU A 143 2.05 11.07 27.37
N LYS A 144 1.98 9.75 27.16
CA LYS A 144 1.78 8.71 28.20
C LYS A 144 2.90 8.56 29.26
N ARG A 145 3.70 9.59 29.51
CA ARG A 145 4.77 9.64 30.54
C ARG A 145 4.75 10.95 31.35
N GLY A 146 3.59 11.60 31.47
CA GLY A 146 3.47 12.89 32.16
C GLY A 146 4.16 14.05 31.45
N ARG A 147 4.58 13.86 30.19
CA ARG A 147 5.17 14.90 29.35
C ARG A 147 4.06 15.48 28.49
N SER A 148 3.91 16.80 28.50
CA SER A 148 2.99 17.49 27.59
C SER A 148 3.80 18.29 26.56
N ALA A 149 3.33 18.27 25.33
CA ALA A 149 3.82 19.12 24.26
C ALA A 149 2.71 20.10 23.88
N GLN A 150 3.05 21.38 23.84
CA GLN A 150 2.17 22.41 23.32
C GLN A 150 2.75 22.90 22.00
N VAL A 151 1.93 23.04 20.97
CA VAL A 151 2.30 23.58 19.65
C VAL A 151 1.40 24.77 19.36
N ASP A 152 2.02 25.92 19.11
CA ASP A 152 1.31 27.17 18.85
C ASP A 152 1.40 27.50 17.36
N PHE A 153 0.26 27.81 16.76
CA PHE A 153 0.11 28.14 15.35
C PHE A 153 -0.16 29.63 15.17
N ASP A 154 0.25 30.17 14.03
CA ASP A 154 -0.13 31.50 13.57
C ASP A 154 -1.51 31.52 12.90
N GLU A 155 -1.93 32.70 12.48
CA GLU A 155 -3.21 32.95 11.81
C GLU A 155 -3.33 32.20 10.48
N ARG A 156 -2.20 31.80 9.87
CA ARG A 156 -2.12 31.04 8.62
C ARG A 156 -2.14 29.53 8.86
N GLY A 157 -2.09 29.09 10.12
CA GLY A 157 -2.06 27.68 10.51
C GLY A 157 -0.65 27.07 10.53
N CYS A 158 0.38 27.90 10.67
CA CYS A 158 1.78 27.52 10.63
C CYS A 158 2.40 27.54 12.01
N VAL A 159 3.22 26.53 12.31
CA VAL A 159 3.87 26.41 13.62
C VAL A 159 4.80 27.60 13.84
N LYS A 160 4.55 28.35 14.91
CA LYS A 160 5.45 29.40 15.37
C LYS A 160 6.70 28.77 15.96
N ALA A 161 7.85 29.38 15.69
CA ALA A 161 9.08 28.99 16.37
C ALA A 161 8.87 29.11 17.88
N LYS A 162 9.01 28.00 18.62
CA LYS A 162 9.08 28.05 20.08
C LYS A 162 10.26 28.94 20.43
N ALA A 163 9.98 30.14 20.93
CA ALA A 163 10.99 30.93 21.63
C ALA A 163 11.51 30.01 22.74
N LYS A 164 12.75 29.53 22.60
CA LYS A 164 13.40 28.78 23.67
C LYS A 164 13.33 29.70 24.88
N SER A 165 12.46 29.41 25.84
CA SER A 165 12.54 30.04 27.14
C SER A 165 13.93 29.71 27.63
N ARG A 166 14.79 30.72 27.67
CA ARG A 166 16.04 30.64 28.42
C ARG A 166 15.58 30.46 29.85
N THR A 167 15.43 29.21 30.29
CA THR A 167 15.30 28.90 31.71
C THR A 167 16.52 29.54 32.35
N ALA A 168 16.31 30.66 33.04
CA ALA A 168 17.37 31.34 33.75
C ALA A 168 17.94 30.32 34.73
N LYS A 169 19.20 29.94 34.53
CA LYS A 169 19.97 29.24 35.55
C LYS A 169 19.98 30.15 36.77
N SER A 170 19.30 29.72 37.84
CA SER A 170 19.43 30.35 39.15
C SER A 170 20.92 30.43 39.50
N PRO A 171 21.47 31.61 39.83
CA PRO A 171 22.79 31.67 40.44
C PRO A 171 22.70 31.05 41.83
N ARG A 172 23.78 30.37 42.21
CA ARG A 172 24.01 29.80 43.54
C ARG A 172 24.02 30.89 44.61
#